data_AF-A0A6V7L8B1-F1
#
_entry.id   AF-A0A6V7L8B1-F1
#
_cell.length_a   1.000
_cell.length_b   1.000
_cell.length_c   1.000
_cell.angle_alpha   90.00
_cell.angle_beta   90.00
_cell.angle_gamma   90.00
#
_symmetry.space_group_name_H-M   'P 1'
#
loop_
_entity.id
_entity.type
_entity.pdbx_description
1 polymer ?
#
loop_
_entity_poly.entity_id
_entity_poly.type
_entity_poly.pdbx_seq_one_letter_code
_entity_poly.pdbx_strand_id
1 'polypeptide(L)'
;QSQWPNGARAEAKPPRDNETKNRTRVAAKVALLSCLSDELKHIIGSETTRCGLLRVFELFQRPILNRRLLYVLLEGIIVNLFPQNDLVTIIKKLYSVSPRVKSKKEGHS
;
A
#
# COMPACT_ATOMS: atom_id res chain seq x y z
N GLN A 1 -27.38 5.04 -15.17
CA GLN A 1 -27.06 3.84 -15.99
C GLN A 1 -25.88 3.12 -15.34
N SER A 2 -25.97 1.80 -15.17
CA SER A 2 -24.93 0.99 -14.51
C SER A 2 -23.78 0.71 -15.48
N GLN A 3 -22.54 1.00 -15.10
CA GLN A 3 -21.33 0.86 -15.94
C GLN A 3 -20.75 -0.57 -15.92
N TRP A 4 -21.50 -1.56 -15.42
CA TRP A 4 -21.05 -2.95 -15.33
C TRP A 4 -21.54 -3.74 -16.56
N PRO A 5 -20.69 -4.59 -17.18
CA PRO A 5 -20.98 -5.23 -18.47
C PRO A 5 -22.26 -6.07 -18.51
N ASN A 6 -22.85 -6.45 -17.37
CA ASN A 6 -24.11 -7.19 -17.29
C ASN A 6 -25.14 -6.57 -16.33
N GLY A 7 -24.97 -5.30 -15.93
CA GLY A 7 -25.83 -4.64 -14.93
C GLY A 7 -25.72 -5.17 -13.49
N ALA A 8 -25.09 -6.33 -13.29
CA ALA A 8 -24.84 -6.94 -11.99
C ALA A 8 -23.46 -6.59 -11.43
N ARG A 9 -23.39 -6.42 -10.11
CA ARG A 9 -22.14 -6.23 -9.36
C ARG A 9 -21.27 -7.49 -9.52
N ALA A 10 -19.98 -7.31 -9.79
CA ALA A 10 -19.04 -8.43 -9.86
C ALA A 10 -19.11 -9.28 -8.58
N GLU A 11 -19.25 -10.59 -8.73
CA GLU A 11 -19.27 -11.53 -7.61
C GLU A 11 -17.95 -11.47 -6.84
N ALA A 12 -18.03 -11.69 -5.53
CA ALA A 12 -16.85 -11.72 -4.68
C ALA A 12 -15.93 -12.86 -5.13
N LYS A 13 -14.70 -12.51 -5.54
CA LYS A 13 -13.72 -13.50 -5.98
C LYS A 13 -13.44 -14.47 -4.81
N PRO A 14 -13.36 -15.80 -5.06
CA PRO A 14 -13.08 -16.75 -4.01
C PRO A 14 -11.75 -16.43 -3.31
N PRO A 15 -11.66 -16.67 -1.99
CA PRO A 15 -10.43 -16.43 -1.25
C PRO A 15 -9.32 -17.30 -1.83
N ARG A 16 -8.14 -16.69 -2.00
CA ARG A 16 -6.99 -17.42 -2.56
C ARG A 16 -6.53 -18.50 -1.60
N ASP A 17 -6.25 -19.68 -2.14
CA ASP A 17 -5.72 -20.81 -1.42
C ASP A 17 -4.39 -20.47 -0.70
N ASN A 18 -4.18 -21.07 0.47
CA ASN A 18 -3.05 -20.80 1.36
C ASN A 18 -1.73 -21.34 0.78
N GLU A 19 -1.75 -22.49 0.11
CA GLU A 19 -0.56 -23.00 -0.57
C GLU A 19 -0.14 -22.03 -1.68
N THR A 20 -1.10 -21.59 -2.48
CA THR A 20 -0.87 -20.59 -3.53
C THR A 20 -0.29 -19.29 -2.93
N LYS A 21 -0.83 -18.78 -1.81
CA LYS A 21 -0.27 -17.64 -1.05
C LYS A 21 1.19 -17.85 -0.67
N ASN A 22 1.52 -19.00 -0.09
CA ASN A 22 2.88 -19.30 0.35
C ASN A 22 3.86 -19.39 -0.83
N ARG A 23 3.47 -20.06 -1.91
CA ARG A 23 4.29 -20.18 -3.13
C ARG A 23 4.61 -18.81 -3.74
N THR A 24 3.61 -17.94 -3.88
CA THR A 24 3.85 -16.56 -4.34
C THR A 24 4.71 -15.76 -3.36
N ARG A 25 4.53 -15.94 -2.04
CA ARG A 25 5.34 -15.26 -1.03
C ARG A 25 6.82 -15.61 -1.19
N VAL A 26 7.15 -16.88 -1.37
CA VAL A 26 8.52 -17.34 -1.59
C VAL A 26 9.07 -16.78 -2.90
N ALA A 27 8.32 -16.88 -4.00
CA ALA A 27 8.75 -16.35 -5.30
C ALA A 27 9.03 -14.84 -5.24
N ALA A 28 8.15 -14.06 -4.61
CA ALA A 28 8.33 -12.62 -4.44
C ALA A 28 9.54 -12.28 -3.56
N LYS A 29 9.78 -13.05 -2.50
CA LYS A 29 10.95 -12.87 -1.63
C LYS A 29 12.25 -13.13 -2.38
N VAL A 30 12.30 -14.20 -3.18
CA VAL A 30 13.45 -14.52 -4.02
C VAL A 30 13.67 -13.42 -5.05
N ALA A 31 12.63 -13.01 -5.78
CA ALA A 31 12.73 -11.94 -6.77
C ALA A 31 13.24 -10.62 -6.15
N LEU A 32 12.72 -10.21 -4.99
CA LEU A 32 13.19 -9.01 -4.29
C LEU A 32 14.69 -9.09 -3.95
N LEU A 33 15.11 -10.22 -3.35
CA LEU A 33 16.50 -10.42 -2.97
C LEU A 33 17.40 -10.47 -4.19
N SER A 34 17.01 -11.16 -5.26
CA SER A 34 17.80 -11.25 -6.49
C SER A 34 17.94 -9.90 -7.19
N CYS A 35 16.86 -9.12 -7.30
CA CYS A 35 16.90 -7.85 -8.04
C CYS A 35 17.63 -6.73 -7.30
N LEU A 36 17.53 -6.67 -5.97
CA LEU A 36 18.02 -5.52 -5.21
C LEU A 36 19.31 -5.81 -4.43
N SER A 37 19.63 -7.08 -4.19
CA SER A 37 20.84 -7.38 -3.41
C SER A 37 22.10 -6.92 -4.12
N ASP A 38 22.26 -7.22 -5.40
CA ASP A 38 23.58 -7.06 -6.03
C ASP A 38 24.01 -5.59 -6.11
N GLU A 39 23.06 -4.68 -6.33
CA GLU A 39 23.28 -3.23 -6.27
C GLU A 39 23.61 -2.73 -4.84
N LEU A 40 22.83 -3.17 -3.85
CA LEU A 40 22.93 -2.65 -2.48
C LEU A 40 24.10 -3.25 -1.70
N LYS A 41 24.44 -4.52 -1.97
CA LYS A 41 25.54 -5.22 -1.29
C LYS A 41 26.89 -4.56 -1.58
N HIS A 42 27.06 -3.98 -2.77
CA HIS A 42 28.29 -3.25 -3.11
C HIS A 42 28.45 -1.95 -2.31
N ILE A 43 27.34 -1.29 -1.96
CA ILE A 43 27.35 0.02 -1.31
C ILE A 43 27.33 -0.11 0.23
N ILE A 44 26.52 -1.04 0.77
CA ILE A 44 26.19 -1.12 2.21
C ILE A 44 26.62 -2.45 2.83
N GLY A 45 27.14 -3.38 2.02
CA GLY A 45 27.60 -4.70 2.46
C GLY A 45 26.51 -5.78 2.45
N SER A 46 26.97 -7.04 2.43
CA SER A 46 26.12 -8.22 2.18
C SER A 46 25.05 -8.45 3.25
N GLU A 47 25.45 -8.44 4.51
CA GLU A 47 24.55 -8.77 5.62
C GLU A 47 23.54 -7.65 5.89
N THR A 48 23.99 -6.39 5.83
CA THR A 48 23.10 -5.21 5.99
C THR A 48 22.04 -5.20 4.91
N THR A 49 22.43 -5.46 3.65
CA THR A 49 21.49 -5.55 2.53
C THR A 49 20.47 -6.65 2.73
N ARG A 50 20.92 -7.86 3.10
CA ARG A 50 20.03 -8.99 3.33
C ARG A 50 19.03 -8.72 4.46
N CYS A 51 19.50 -8.23 5.60
CA CYS A 51 18.64 -7.87 6.74
C CYS A 51 17.64 -6.77 6.37
N GLY A 52 18.11 -5.73 5.67
CA GLY A 52 17.27 -4.62 5.21
C GLY A 52 16.17 -5.07 4.25
N LEU A 53 16.51 -5.83 3.21
CA LEU A 53 15.56 -6.34 2.22
C LEU A 53 14.54 -7.30 2.84
N LEU A 54 14.96 -8.18 3.75
CA LEU A 54 14.04 -9.03 4.51
C LEU A 54 13.08 -8.21 5.36
N ARG A 55 13.56 -7.13 5.98
CA ARG A 55 12.72 -6.25 6.78
C ARG A 55 11.70 -5.51 5.91
N VAL A 56 12.11 -4.98 4.76
CA VAL A 56 11.21 -4.36 3.79
C VAL A 56 10.17 -5.37 3.29
N PHE A 57 10.60 -6.59 2.99
CA PHE A 57 9.68 -7.66 2.61
C PHE A 57 8.62 -7.90 3.70
N GLU A 58 9.00 -8.03 4.97
CA GLU A 58 8.04 -8.21 6.07
C GLU A 58 7.16 -6.98 6.30
N LEU A 59 7.65 -5.77 6.04
CA LEU A 59 6.81 -4.56 6.06
C LEU A 59 5.70 -4.65 5.01
N PHE A 60 6.00 -5.12 3.79
CA PHE A 60 4.99 -5.35 2.76
C PHE A 60 4.01 -6.48 3.07
N GLN A 61 4.25 -7.26 4.12
CA GLN A 61 3.33 -8.33 4.53
C GLN A 61 2.30 -7.81 5.55
N ARG A 62 2.45 -6.56 6.02
CA ARG A 62 1.52 -5.91 6.95
C ARG A 62 0.42 -5.17 6.18
N PRO A 63 -0.84 -5.65 6.18
CA PRO A 63 -1.90 -5.05 5.38
C PRO A 63 -2.23 -3.60 5.79
N ILE A 64 -2.03 -3.24 7.06
CA ILE A 64 -2.23 -1.88 7.55
C ILE A 64 -1.21 -0.90 6.96
N LEU A 65 0.06 -1.32 6.85
CA LEU A 65 1.12 -0.49 6.28
C LEU A 65 0.92 -0.35 4.77
N ASN A 66 0.58 -1.44 4.08
CA ASN A 66 0.27 -1.41 2.65
C ASN A 66 -0.91 -0.49 2.34
N ARG A 67 -1.96 -0.50 3.18
CA ARG A 67 -3.09 0.42 3.02
C ARG A 67 -2.66 1.87 3.17
N ARG A 68 -1.82 2.19 4.16
CA ARG A 68 -1.31 3.55 4.36
C ARG A 68 -0.43 3.98 3.19
N LEU A 69 0.47 3.12 2.75
CA LEU A 69 1.34 3.35 1.59
C LEU A 69 0.50 3.60 0.33
N LEU A 70 -0.52 2.79 0.07
CA LEU A 70 -1.41 2.97 -1.07
C LEU A 70 -2.12 4.32 -1.04
N TYR A 71 -2.60 4.77 0.12
CA TYR A 71 -3.22 6.10 0.23
C TYR A 71 -2.25 7.23 -0.04
N VAL A 72 -1.00 7.12 0.42
CA VAL A 72 0.03 8.13 0.15
C VAL A 72 0.41 8.15 -1.33
N LEU A 73 0.57 6.98 -1.96
CA LEU A 73 0.85 6.89 -3.39
C LEU A 73 -0.30 7.45 -4.23
N LEU A 74 -1.53 7.10 -3.89
CA LEU A 74 -2.72 7.59 -4.56
C LEU A 74 -2.86 9.11 -4.42
N GLU A 75 -2.62 9.65 -3.22
CA GLU A 75 -2.57 11.09 -2.97
C GLU A 75 -1.52 11.75 -3.88
N GLY A 76 -0.31 11.21 -3.94
CA GLY A 76 0.75 11.72 -4.82
C GLY A 76 0.39 11.66 -6.31
N ILE A 77 -0.22 10.56 -6.77
CA ILE A 77 -0.66 10.40 -8.16
C ILE A 77 -1.76 11.42 -8.50
N ILE A 78 -2.75 11.56 -7.63
CA ILE A 78 -3.88 12.48 -7.82
C ILE A 78 -3.40 13.93 -7.88
N VAL A 79 -2.50 14.33 -6.98
CA VAL A 79 -1.89 15.66 -6.97
C VAL A 79 -1.08 15.91 -8.25
N ASN A 80 -0.31 14.92 -8.72
CA ASN A 80 0.45 15.06 -9.96
C ASN A 80 -0.44 15.10 -11.23
N LEU A 81 -1.54 14.35 -11.27
CA LEU A 81 -2.44 14.29 -12.43
C LEU A 81 -3.34 15.52 -12.55
N PHE A 82 -3.69 16.16 -11.43
CA PHE A 82 -4.61 17.31 -11.41
C PHE A 82 -4.01 18.48 -10.62
N PRO A 83 -2.91 19.08 -11.11
CA PRO A 83 -2.22 20.15 -10.39
C PRO A 83 -3.06 21.44 -10.22
N GLN A 84 -4.13 21.60 -11.03
CA GLN A 84 -5.02 22.77 -11.04
C GLN A 84 -6.19 22.65 -10.05
N ASN A 85 -6.55 21.43 -9.61
CA ASN A 85 -7.56 21.27 -8.57
C ASN A 85 -6.86 21.34 -7.22
N ASP A 86 -7.41 22.12 -6.27
CA ASP A 86 -6.94 22.19 -4.88
C ASP A 86 -7.33 20.91 -4.11
N LEU A 87 -6.82 19.78 -4.60
CA LEU A 87 -7.04 18.43 -4.09
C LEU A 87 -6.48 18.28 -2.70
N VAL A 88 -5.45 19.04 -2.35
CA VAL A 88 -4.94 19.11 -0.98
C VAL A 88 -6.05 19.60 -0.04
N THR A 89 -6.80 20.63 -0.42
CA THR A 89 -7.94 21.13 0.38
C THR A 89 -9.11 20.15 0.39
N ILE A 90 -9.41 19.48 -0.73
CA ILE A 90 -10.48 18.48 -0.81
C ILE A 90 -10.16 17.25 0.05
N ILE A 91 -8.93 16.74 -0.03
CA ILE A 91 -8.44 15.61 0.74
C ILE A 91 -8.44 15.98 2.23
N LYS A 92 -7.97 17.18 2.61
CA LYS A 92 -8.06 17.68 3.99
C LYS A 92 -9.51 17.75 4.48
N LYS A 93 -10.45 18.24 3.66
CA LYS A 93 -11.89 18.23 3.96
C LYS A 93 -12.44 16.81 4.08
N LEU A 94 -11.99 15.87 3.27
CA LEU A 94 -12.44 14.48 3.34
C LEU A 94 -11.93 13.78 4.61
N TYR A 95 -10.67 14.05 5.01
CA TYR A 95 -10.09 13.53 6.24
C TYR A 95 -10.69 14.15 7.51
N SER A 96 -11.13 15.41 7.48
CA SER A 96 -11.75 16.06 8.64
C SER A 96 -13.12 15.48 9.01
N VAL A 97 -13.80 14.82 8.06
CA VAL A 97 -15.09 14.15 8.26
C VAL A 97 -14.91 12.73 8.82
N SER A 98 -13.70 12.18 8.82
CA SER A 98 -13.41 10.85 9.35
C SER A 98 -13.73 10.75 10.86
N PRO A 99 -14.55 9.77 11.31
CA PRO A 99 -14.92 9.61 12.72
C PRO A 99 -13.72 9.51 13.67
N ARG A 100 -12.59 8.99 13.17
CA ARG A 100 -11.33 8.84 13.93
C ARG A 100 -10.68 10.16 14.31
N VAL A 101 -10.95 11.25 13.59
CA VAL A 101 -10.42 12.58 13.86
C VAL A 101 -11.36 13.35 14.80
N LYS A 102 -12.68 13.14 14.71
CA LYS A 102 -13.67 13.75 15.62
C LYS A 102 -13.48 13.32 17.07
N SER A 103 -13.26 12.03 17.34
CA SER A 103 -13.06 11.55 18.72
C SER A 103 -11.82 12.13 19.42
N LYS A 104 -10.84 12.70 18.69
CA LYS A 104 -9.68 13.36 19.31
C LYS A 104 -9.96 14.81 19.73
N LYS A 105 -11.02 15.44 19.19
CA LYS A 105 -11.41 16.81 19.57
C LYS A 105 -12.37 16.85 20.77
N GLU A 106 -13.09 15.78 21.05
CA GLU A 106 -14.07 15.72 22.15
C GLU A 106 -13.46 15.32 23.50
N GLY A 107 -12.19 14.88 23.55
CA GLY A 107 -11.48 14.51 24.79
C GLY A 107 -10.67 15.64 25.45
N HIS A 108 -10.95 16.90 25.09
CA HIS A 108 -10.25 18.09 25.64
C HIS A 108 -11.23 19.23 25.93
N SER A 109 -12.39 18.89 26.51
CA SER A 109 -13.33 19.83 27.12
C SER A 109 -13.76 19.30 28.47
#